data_AF-A0A0S1XD20-F1
#
_entry.id   AF-A0A0S1XD20-F1
#
_cell.length_a   1.000
_cell.length_b   1.000
_cell.length_c   1.000
_cell.angle_alpha   90.00
_cell.angle_beta   90.00
_cell.angle_gamma   90.00
#
_symmetry.space_group_name_H-M   'P 1'
#
loop_
_entity.id
_entity.type
_entity.pdbx_description
1 polymer ?
#
loop_
_entity_poly.entity_id
_entity_poly.type
_entity_poly.pdbx_seq_one_letter_code
_entity_poly.pdbx_strand_id
1 'polypeptide(L)'
;MEEMFITLMKFVVPLYLLAFIIYAIRAFKGPTIVDIILAVDCMSFDIAAFMAILAVYFKSVFLISGAIILALWAYLLDIYIAKHLVSKEVGA
;
A
#
# COMPACT_ATOMS: atom_id res chain seq x y z
N MET A 1 12.79 4.58 25.23
CA MET A 1 12.66 4.11 23.83
C MET A 1 11.20 3.91 23.45
N GLU A 2 10.39 3.28 24.32
CA GLU A 2 8.96 3.06 24.09
C GLU A 2 8.11 4.35 24.06
N GLU A 3 8.37 5.32 24.94
CA GLU A 3 7.69 6.63 24.93
C GLU A 3 7.84 7.39 23.60
N MET A 4 9.05 7.36 23.02
CA MET A 4 9.33 7.98 21.72
C MET A 4 8.59 7.25 20.58
N PHE A 5 8.51 5.93 20.66
CA PHE A 5 7.78 5.10 19.69
C PHE A 5 6.26 5.37 19.74
N ILE A 6 5.67 5.47 20.94
CA ILE A 6 4.25 5.78 21.11
C ILE A 6 3.93 7.21 20.66
N THR A 7 4.81 8.17 20.95
CA THR A 7 4.64 9.56 20.50
C THR A 7 4.68 9.65 18.98
N LEU A 8 5.61 8.96 18.31
CA LEU A 8 5.67 8.90 16.85
C LEU A 8 4.42 8.24 16.25
N MET A 9 3.97 7.10 16.79
CA MET A 9 2.74 6.44 16.31
C MET A 9 1.52 7.36 16.41
N LYS A 10 1.37 8.14 17.49
CA LYS A 10 0.24 9.07 17.64
C LYS A 10 0.16 10.12 16.53
N PHE A 11 1.28 10.51 15.94
CA PHE A 11 1.32 11.44 14.80
C PHE A 11 1.24 10.73 13.44
N VAL A 12 1.89 9.57 13.29
CA VAL A 12 1.95 8.82 12.04
C VAL A 12 0.62 8.16 11.70
N VAL A 13 -0.08 7.59 12.68
CA VAL A 13 -1.38 6.91 12.47
C VAL A 13 -2.47 7.82 11.87
N PRO A 14 -2.73 9.03 12.39
CA PRO A 14 -3.73 9.92 11.76
C PRO A 14 -3.30 10.40 10.37
N LEU A 15 -2.00 10.56 10.13
CA LEU A 15 -1.48 10.89 8.80
C LEU A 15 -1.72 9.74 7.79
N TYR A 16 -1.47 8.49 8.22
CA TYR A 16 -1.78 7.30 7.44
C TYR A 16 -3.28 7.15 7.16
N LEU A 17 -4.13 7.39 8.16
CA LEU A 17 -5.58 7.36 7.98
C LEU A 17 -6.05 8.41 6.99
N LEU A 18 -5.51 9.63 7.05
CA LEU A 18 -5.81 10.68 6.07
C LEU A 18 -5.35 10.30 4.66
N ALA A 19 -4.13 9.78 4.51
CA ALA A 19 -3.63 9.29 3.23
C ALA A 19 -4.53 8.19 2.65
N PHE A 20 -4.90 7.21 3.47
CA PHE A 20 -5.79 6.12 3.09
C PHE A 20 -7.17 6.61 2.64
N ILE A 21 -7.76 7.61 3.31
CA ILE A 21 -9.03 8.22 2.91
C ILE A 21 -8.89 8.91 1.54
N ILE A 22 -7.82 9.65 1.31
CA ILE A 22 -7.57 10.34 0.03
C ILE A 22 -7.41 9.32 -1.11
N TYR A 23 -6.63 8.26 -0.88
CA TYR A 23 -6.47 7.19 -1.87
C TYR A 23 -7.78 6.44 -2.12
N ALA A 24 -8.59 6.19 -1.08
CA ALA A 24 -9.91 5.58 -1.24
C ALA A 24 -10.82 6.43 -2.13
N ILE A 25 -10.88 7.74 -1.90
CA ILE A 25 -11.66 8.66 -2.74
C ILE A 25 -11.18 8.61 -4.19
N ARG A 26 -9.86 8.56 -4.40
CA ARG A 26 -9.25 8.50 -5.73
C ARG A 26 -9.44 7.14 -6.43
N ALA A 27 -9.51 6.05 -5.68
CA ALA A 27 -9.84 4.73 -6.21
C ALA A 27 -11.30 4.65 -6.70
N PHE A 28 -12.25 5.30 -6.01
CA PHE A 28 -13.67 5.29 -6.41
C PHE A 28 -14.03 6.35 -7.46
N LYS A 29 -13.37 7.52 -7.45
CA LYS A 29 -13.67 8.66 -8.34
C LYS A 29 -12.53 9.01 -9.30
N GLY A 30 -11.57 8.12 -9.49
CA GLY A 30 -10.43 8.37 -10.36
C GLY A 30 -10.86 8.63 -11.81
N PRO A 31 -10.42 9.74 -12.45
CA PRO A 31 -10.84 10.09 -13.81
C PRO A 31 -10.19 9.18 -14.86
N THR A 32 -9.04 8.59 -14.55
CA THR A 32 -8.35 7.65 -15.43
C THR A 32 -8.20 6.29 -14.76
N ILE A 33 -8.25 5.22 -15.57
CA ILE A 33 -8.01 3.85 -15.12
C ILE A 33 -6.63 3.74 -14.43
N VAL A 34 -5.65 4.47 -14.94
CA VAL A 34 -4.29 4.53 -14.38
C VAL A 34 -4.28 5.17 -12.99
N ASP A 35 -5.02 6.26 -12.78
CA ASP A 35 -5.14 6.90 -11.46
C ASP A 35 -5.79 5.98 -10.42
N ILE A 36 -6.79 5.19 -10.84
CA ILE A 36 -7.48 4.22 -9.95
C ILE A 36 -6.51 3.12 -9.54
N ILE A 37 -5.76 2.57 -10.49
CA ILE A 37 -4.81 1.48 -10.25
C ILE A 37 -3.65 1.97 -9.38
N LEU A 38 -3.10 3.14 -9.68
CA LEU A 38 -2.05 3.77 -8.86
C LEU A 38 -2.54 4.03 -7.43
N ALA A 39 -3.80 4.44 -7.25
CA ALA A 39 -4.38 4.61 -5.92
C ALA A 39 -4.49 3.28 -5.16
N VAL A 40 -4.85 2.19 -5.85
CA VAL A 40 -4.93 0.84 -5.27
C VAL A 40 -3.54 0.31 -4.88
N ASP A 41 -2.50 0.57 -5.68
CA ASP A 41 -1.11 0.21 -5.32
C ASP A 41 -0.66 0.98 -4.07
N CYS A 42 -0.89 2.30 -4.02
CA CYS A 42 -0.57 3.12 -2.85
C CYS A 42 -1.28 2.61 -1.58
N MET A 43 -2.55 2.20 -1.67
CA MET A 43 -3.28 1.61 -0.54
C MET A 43 -2.70 0.28 -0.09
N SER A 44 -2.22 -0.55 -1.02
CA SER A 44 -1.61 -1.85 -0.71
C SER A 44 -0.27 -1.66 -0.01
N PHE A 45 0.49 -0.65 -0.42
CA PHE A 45 1.74 -0.26 0.22
C PHE A 45 1.54 0.33 1.62
N ASP A 46 0.49 1.15 1.82
CA ASP A 46 0.13 1.68 3.13
C ASP A 46 -0.20 0.54 4.12
N ILE A 47 -0.92 -0.49 3.66
CA ILE A 47 -1.23 -1.67 4.48
C ILE A 47 0.05 -2.45 4.80
N ALA A 48 0.96 -2.64 3.83
CA ALA A 48 2.24 -3.31 4.06
C ALA A 48 3.10 -2.56 5.10
N ALA A 49 3.15 -1.23 5.03
CA ALA A 49 3.85 -0.41 6.01
C ALA A 49 3.21 -0.49 7.40
N PHE A 50 1.87 -0.49 7.49
CA PHE A 50 1.16 -0.70 8.74
C PHE A 50 1.44 -2.08 9.35
N MET A 51 1.46 -3.13 8.53
CA MET A 51 1.83 -4.49 8.94
C MET A 51 3.28 -4.57 9.44
N ALA A 52 4.21 -3.84 8.82
CA ALA A 52 5.59 -3.77 9.27
C ALA A 52 5.71 -3.08 10.65
N ILE A 53 4.98 -1.97 10.86
CA ILE A 53 4.93 -1.29 12.16
C ILE A 53 4.33 -2.21 13.23
N LEU A 54 3.26 -2.93 12.92
CA LEU A 54 2.66 -3.92 13.83
C LEU A 54 3.60 -5.10 14.12
N ALA A 55 4.37 -5.55 13.13
CA ALA A 55 5.36 -6.62 13.33
C ALA A 55 6.43 -6.22 14.35
N VAL A 56 6.89 -4.96 14.29
CA VAL A 56 7.82 -4.38 15.27
C VAL A 56 7.16 -4.30 16.64
N TYR A 57 5.90 -3.88 16.72
CA TYR A 57 5.16 -3.80 17.98
C TYR A 57 4.94 -5.16 18.66
N PHE A 58 4.51 -6.16 17.89
CA PHE A 58 4.28 -7.52 18.40
C PHE A 58 5.58 -8.35 18.53
N LYS A 59 6.74 -7.81 18.16
CA LYS A 59 8.04 -8.52 18.07
C LYS A 59 7.93 -9.86 17.35
N SER A 60 7.08 -9.93 16.33
CA SER A 60 6.73 -11.18 15.63
C SER A 60 7.05 -11.06 14.15
N VAL A 61 7.92 -11.96 13.67
CA VAL A 61 8.44 -11.94 12.29
C VAL A 61 7.38 -12.38 11.27
N PHE A 62 6.32 -13.05 11.70
CA PHE A 62 5.30 -13.60 10.81
C PHE A 62 4.52 -12.52 10.03
N LEU A 63 4.33 -11.33 10.63
CA LEU A 63 3.64 -10.21 9.97
C LEU A 63 4.45 -9.60 8.82
N ILE A 64 5.79 -9.60 8.92
CA ILE A 64 6.68 -9.09 7.87
C ILE A 64 6.65 -9.98 6.64
N SER A 65 6.60 -11.31 6.81
CA SER A 65 6.53 -12.25 5.69
C SER A 65 5.29 -11.98 4.82
N GLY A 66 4.12 -11.75 5.46
CA GLY A 66 2.90 -11.38 4.74
C GLY A 66 2.97 -10.03 4.04
N ALA A 67 3.60 -9.03 4.67
CA ALA A 67 3.77 -7.70 4.08
C ALA A 67 4.63 -7.73 2.81
N ILE A 68 5.71 -8.54 2.80
CA ILE A 68 6.58 -8.70 1.62
C ILE A 68 5.82 -9.33 0.46
N ILE A 69 5.02 -10.37 0.73
CA ILE A 69 4.23 -11.05 -0.31
C ILE A 69 3.19 -10.09 -0.90
N LEU A 70 2.51 -9.30 -0.06
CA LEU A 70 1.56 -8.29 -0.51
C LEU A 70 2.21 -7.23 -1.38
N ALA A 71 3.40 -6.74 -0.99
CA ALA A 71 4.15 -5.75 -1.78
C ALA A 71 4.57 -6.31 -3.14
N LEU A 72 5.01 -7.57 -3.19
CA LEU A 72 5.35 -8.24 -4.47
C LEU A 72 4.14 -8.42 -5.37
N TRP A 73 2.98 -8.74 -4.80
CA TRP A 73 1.73 -8.88 -5.56
C TRP A 73 1.24 -7.56 -6.14
N ALA A 74 1.23 -6.50 -5.34
CA ALA A 74 0.84 -5.15 -5.78
C ALA A 74 1.75 -4.68 -6.93
N TYR A 75 3.06 -4.84 -6.77
CA TYR A 75 4.05 -4.54 -7.81
C TYR A 75 3.81 -5.31 -9.12
N LEU A 76 3.43 -6.58 -9.04
CA LEU A 76 3.20 -7.42 -10.22
C LEU A 76 1.95 -6.98 -10.99
N LEU A 77 0.91 -6.54 -10.26
CA LEU A 77 -0.31 -5.98 -10.82
C LEU A 77 -0.03 -4.67 -11.58
N ASP A 78 0.82 -3.80 -11.03
CA ASP A 78 1.23 -2.56 -11.67
C ASP A 78 1.99 -2.79 -12.99
N ILE A 79 2.94 -3.73 -13.01
CA ILE A 79 3.66 -4.09 -14.24
C ILE A 79 2.71 -4.64 -15.30
N TYR A 80 1.76 -5.49 -14.88
CA TYR A 80 0.78 -6.08 -15.80
C TYR A 80 -0.07 -5.00 -16.47
N ILE A 81 -0.56 -4.05 -15.70
CA ILE A 81 -1.38 -2.93 -16.20
C ILE A 81 -0.55 -1.99 -17.07
N ALA A 82 0.68 -1.67 -16.67
CA ALA A 82 1.59 -0.85 -17.47
C ALA A 82 1.84 -1.48 -18.85
N LYS A 83 2.08 -2.80 -18.91
CA LYS A 83 2.21 -3.53 -20.17
C LYS A 83 0.92 -3.49 -20.99
N HIS A 84 -0.24 -3.67 -20.36
CA HIS A 84 -1.53 -3.62 -21.05
C HIS A 84 -1.79 -2.24 -21.69
N LEU A 85 -1.46 -1.16 -20.99
CA LEU A 85 -1.63 0.21 -21.46
C LEU A 85 -0.67 0.59 -22.60
N VAL A 86 0.58 0.13 -22.54
CA VAL A 86 1.61 0.48 -23.53
C VAL A 86 1.48 -0.37 -24.80
N SER A 87 1.30 -1.68 -24.67
CA SER A 87 1.38 -2.59 -25.80
C SER A 87 0.02 -2.94 -26.42
N LYS A 88 -1.10 -2.69 -25.75
CA LYS A 88 -2.47 -3.17 -26.11
C LYS A 88 -2.62 -4.67 -26.34
N GLU A 89 -1.53 -5.44 -26.31
CA GLU A 89 -1.47 -6.88 -26.43
C GLU A 89 -1.36 -7.48 -25.02
N VAL A 90 -2.42 -8.17 -24.62
CA VAL A 90 -2.40 -9.07 -23.45
C VAL A 90 -2.54 -10.48 -23.96
N GLY A 91 -1.52 -11.29 -23.70
CA GLY A 91 -1.39 -12.65 -24.19
C GLY A 91 -0.34 -12.73 -25.28
N ALA A 92 0.60 -13.66 -25.12
CA ALA A 92 1.20 -14.27 -26.30
C ALA A 92 0.10 -15.00 -27.10
#